data_AF-A0A975GB54-F1
#
_entry.id   AF-A0A975GB54-F1
#
_cell.length_a   1.000
_cell.length_b   1.000
_cell.length_c   1.000
_cell.angle_alpha   90.00
_cell.angle_beta   90.00
_cell.angle_gamma   90.00
#
_symmetry.space_group_name_H-M   'P 1'
#
loop_
_entity.id
_entity.type
_entity.pdbx_description
1 polymer ?
#
loop_
_entity_poly.entity_id
_entity_poly.type
_entity_poly.pdbx_seq_one_letter_code
_entity_poly.pdbx_strand_id
1 'polypeptide(L)'
;MYINSGHWWPHNNLDYGIISGLIKLEQQVVAIDISETYNDYFYKVIKEFNPYFVFTLLGANINVNVVEKIKSMGYKIGVWIVDDPYDIKQSMRYAFHYDFIFNTELNVIDYYKKNKPSSFYLPLGTNENTFKKNFNINYKSDYLCYRYWF
;
A
#
# COMPACT_ATOMS: atom_id res chain seq x y z
N MET A 1 1.65 8.17 9.10
CA MET A 1 1.57 6.83 9.73
C MET A 1 1.39 5.81 8.62
N TYR A 2 2.04 4.66 8.74
CA TYR A 2 1.91 3.56 7.78
C TYR A 2 1.29 2.34 8.48
N ILE A 3 0.25 1.75 7.90
CA ILE A 3 -0.31 0.46 8.35
C ILE A 3 0.15 -0.58 7.34
N ASN A 4 0.89 -1.58 7.80
CA ASN A 4 1.38 -2.62 6.89
C ASN A 4 0.22 -3.37 6.23
N SER A 5 0.50 -3.97 5.08
CA SER A 5 -0.52 -4.64 4.27
C SER A 5 -1.05 -5.93 4.90
N GLY A 6 -0.29 -6.55 5.81
CA GLY A 6 -0.56 -7.89 6.35
C GLY A 6 -0.31 -9.02 5.36
N HIS A 7 0.19 -8.72 4.15
CA HIS A 7 0.49 -9.73 3.15
C HIS A 7 1.88 -10.34 3.35
N TRP A 8 1.98 -11.63 3.06
CA TRP A 8 3.25 -12.35 3.08
C TRP A 8 4.10 -12.00 1.85
N TRP A 9 5.30 -12.56 1.79
CA TRP A 9 6.20 -12.40 0.64
C TRP A 9 5.47 -12.72 -0.68
N PRO A 10 5.63 -11.92 -1.75
CA PRO A 10 6.60 -10.82 -1.90
C PRO A 10 6.10 -9.43 -1.48
N HIS A 11 4.83 -9.26 -1.12
CA HIS A 11 4.20 -7.95 -0.89
C HIS A 11 4.77 -7.20 0.31
N ASN A 12 5.23 -7.92 1.35
CA ASN A 12 5.91 -7.31 2.49
C ASN A 12 7.18 -6.53 2.11
N ASN A 13 7.84 -6.85 0.98
CA ASN A 13 8.96 -6.05 0.49
C ASN A 13 8.55 -4.64 0.05
N LEU A 14 7.33 -4.50 -0.47
CA LEU A 14 6.77 -3.21 -0.85
C LEU A 14 6.41 -2.41 0.40
N ASP A 15 5.88 -3.05 1.46
CA ASP A 15 5.71 -2.40 2.78
C ASP A 15 7.03 -1.79 3.27
N TYR A 16 8.12 -2.58 3.28
CA TYR A 16 9.45 -2.09 3.66
C TYR A 16 9.97 -0.98 2.73
N GLY A 17 9.71 -1.11 1.43
CA GLY A 17 10.09 -0.12 0.43
C GLY A 17 9.42 1.24 0.66
N ILE A 18 8.12 1.24 0.97
CA ILE A 18 7.35 2.45 1.29
C ILE A 18 7.89 3.11 2.55
N ILE A 19 8.02 2.36 3.65
CA ILE A 19 8.55 2.89 4.92
C ILE A 19 9.95 3.46 4.72
N SER A 20 10.83 2.72 4.06
CA SER A 20 12.20 3.16 3.77
C SER A 20 12.24 4.41 2.89
N GLY A 21 11.37 4.49 1.88
CA GLY A 21 11.25 5.65 1.00
C GLY A 21 10.80 6.90 1.77
N LEU A 22 9.78 6.77 2.63
CA LEU A 22 9.31 7.87 3.46
C LEU A 22 10.40 8.37 4.44
N ILE A 23 11.15 7.46 5.07
CA ILE A 23 12.28 7.82 5.94
C ILE A 23 13.38 8.53 5.15
N LYS A 24 13.70 8.07 3.94
CA LYS A 24 14.68 8.74 3.05
C LYS A 24 14.24 10.14 2.62
N LEU A 25 12.94 10.38 2.56
CA LEU A 25 12.34 11.70 2.32
C LEU A 25 12.23 12.54 3.60
N GLU A 26 12.93 12.14 4.67
CA GLU A 26 12.98 12.82 5.97
C GLU A 26 11.59 12.97 6.62
N GLN A 27 10.64 12.09 6.28
CA GLN A 27 9.32 12.10 6.89
C GLN A 27 9.34 11.38 8.23
N GLN A 28 8.58 11.90 9.19
CA GLN A 28 8.33 11.19 10.44
C GLN A 28 7.33 10.05 10.18
N VAL A 29 7.75 8.80 10.41
CA VAL A 29 6.92 7.61 10.14
C VAL A 29 6.80 6.77 11.39
N VAL A 30 5.57 6.51 11.80
CA VAL A 30 5.21 5.39 12.68
C VAL A 30 4.58 4.31 11.81
N ALA A 31 5.20 3.13 11.80
CA ALA A 31 4.68 1.94 11.13
C ALA A 31 3.96 1.05 12.15
N ILE A 32 2.75 0.61 11.81
CA ILE A 32 1.88 -0.20 12.66
C ILE A 32 1.62 -1.52 11.95
N ASP A 33 1.68 -2.62 12.70
CA ASP A 33 1.23 -3.91 12.20
C ASP A 33 -0.30 -3.95 12.12
N ILE A 34 -0.83 -4.51 11.04
CA ILE A 34 -2.26 -4.56 10.79
C ILE A 34 -3.04 -5.26 11.92
N SER A 35 -2.43 -6.22 12.62
CA SER A 35 -3.05 -6.91 13.76
C SER A 35 -3.34 -5.97 14.93
N GLU A 36 -2.57 -4.89 15.07
CA GLU A 36 -2.79 -3.88 16.12
C GLU A 36 -4.02 -3.02 15.84
N THR A 37 -4.50 -2.95 14.59
CA THR A 37 -5.68 -2.12 14.23
C THR A 37 -6.98 -2.57 14.91
N TYR A 38 -6.99 -3.79 15.44
CA TYR A 38 -8.10 -4.36 16.22
C TYR A 38 -8.05 -4.00 17.71
N ASN A 39 -6.95 -3.39 18.17
CA ASN A 39 -6.74 -3.03 19.57
C ASN A 39 -7.06 -1.55 19.82
N ASP A 40 -7.71 -1.22 20.94
CA ASP A 40 -7.97 0.17 21.34
C ASP A 40 -6.68 1.00 21.49
N TYR A 41 -5.55 0.34 21.78
CA TYR A 41 -4.24 0.98 21.85
C TYR A 41 -3.85 1.65 20.51
N PHE A 42 -4.22 1.07 19.36
CA PHE A 42 -3.96 1.68 18.06
C PHE A 42 -4.54 3.09 17.94
N TYR A 43 -5.77 3.28 18.43
CA TYR A 43 -6.43 4.58 18.40
C TYR A 43 -5.83 5.59 19.40
N LYS A 44 -5.05 5.14 20.40
CA LYS A 44 -4.23 6.03 21.23
C LYS A 44 -2.98 6.46 20.49
N VAL A 45 -2.27 5.50 19.89
CA VAL A 45 -1.05 5.77 19.12
C VAL A 45 -1.32 6.75 17.98
N ILE A 46 -2.41 6.60 17.22
CA ILE A 46 -2.75 7.54 16.15
C ILE A 46 -3.01 8.96 16.67
N LYS A 47 -3.63 9.11 17.84
CA LYS A 47 -3.89 10.43 18.45
C LYS A 47 -2.61 11.08 18.96
N GLU A 48 -1.76 10.31 19.63
CA GLU A 48 -0.48 10.78 20.17
C GLU A 48 0.48 11.16 19.06
N PHE A 49 0.56 10.33 18.01
CA PHE A 49 1.39 10.60 16.85
C PHE A 49 0.82 11.73 15.96
N ASN A 50 -0.51 11.89 15.95
CA ASN A 50 -1.23 12.88 15.18
C ASN A 50 -0.79 12.96 13.69
N PRO A 51 -0.90 11.88 12.91
CA PRO A 51 -0.39 11.84 11.55
C PRO A 51 -1.15 12.80 10.62
N TYR A 52 -0.41 13.52 9.78
CA TYR A 52 -1.01 14.25 8.65
C TYR A 52 -1.70 13.31 7.64
N PHE A 53 -1.19 12.09 7.52
CA PHE A 53 -1.70 11.10 6.58
C PHE A 53 -1.47 9.67 7.09
N VAL A 54 -2.46 8.82 6.89
CA VAL A 54 -2.39 7.36 7.11
C VAL A 54 -2.34 6.68 5.76
N PHE A 55 -1.40 5.74 5.57
CA PHE A 55 -1.19 5.08 4.30
C PHE A 55 -1.04 3.58 4.46
N THR A 56 -1.50 2.81 3.47
CA THR A 56 -1.43 1.36 3.47
C THR A 56 -1.35 0.81 2.05
N LEU A 57 -0.61 -0.29 1.89
CA LEU A 57 -0.52 -1.05 0.65
C LEU A 57 -1.61 -2.12 0.60
N LEU A 58 -2.22 -2.31 -0.57
CA LEU A 58 -3.36 -3.19 -0.88
C LEU A 58 -4.64 -2.87 -0.11
N GLY A 59 -4.59 -2.70 1.21
CA GLY A 59 -5.72 -2.33 2.06
C GLY A 59 -6.79 -3.42 2.24
N ALA A 60 -6.74 -4.51 1.47
CA ALA A 60 -7.73 -5.59 1.50
C ALA A 60 -7.89 -6.25 2.88
N ASN A 61 -6.84 -6.28 3.69
CA ASN A 61 -6.85 -6.88 5.02
C ASN A 61 -7.30 -5.92 6.14
N ILE A 62 -7.44 -4.61 5.85
CA ILE A 62 -7.90 -3.64 6.84
C ILE A 62 -9.42 -3.64 6.81
N ASN A 63 -10.03 -3.88 7.97
CA ASN A 63 -11.48 -3.81 8.10
C ASN A 63 -11.97 -2.39 7.77
N VAL A 64 -13.00 -2.28 6.92
CA VAL A 64 -13.61 -1.00 6.54
C VAL A 64 -14.04 -0.17 7.76
N ASN A 65 -14.48 -0.80 8.85
CA ASN A 65 -14.83 -0.09 10.08
C ASN A 65 -13.63 0.62 10.72
N VAL A 66 -12.41 0.07 10.61
CA VAL A 66 -11.17 0.73 11.04
C VAL A 66 -10.90 1.95 10.16
N VAL A 67 -11.06 1.82 8.85
CA VAL A 67 -10.89 2.93 7.88
C VAL A 67 -11.85 4.08 8.20
N GLU A 68 -13.14 3.77 8.37
CA GLU A 68 -14.14 4.78 8.73
C GLU A 68 -13.90 5.37 10.13
N LYS A 69 -13.41 4.57 11.09
CA LYS A 69 -13.05 5.07 12.41
C LYS A 69 -11.92 6.08 12.35
N ILE A 70 -10.83 5.78 11.64
CA ILE A 70 -9.70 6.70 11.40
C ILE A 70 -10.20 8.01 10.79
N LYS A 71 -11.08 7.93 9.78
CA LYS A 71 -11.70 9.10 9.14
C LYS A 71 -12.56 9.91 10.09
N SER A 72 -13.40 9.25 10.91
CA SER A 72 -14.25 9.92 11.91
C SER A 72 -13.43 10.65 12.98
N MET A 73 -12.18 10.24 13.19
CA MET A 73 -11.24 10.91 14.09
C MET A 73 -10.55 12.12 13.44
N GLY A 74 -10.85 12.41 12.17
CA GLY A 74 -10.33 13.57 11.43
C GLY A 74 -9.08 13.29 10.59
N TYR A 75 -8.57 12.05 10.58
CA TYR A 75 -7.36 11.69 9.84
C TYR A 75 -7.69 11.28 8.40
N LYS A 76 -6.82 11.69 7.47
CA LYS A 76 -6.90 11.29 6.07
C LYS A 76 -6.21 9.96 5.85
N ILE A 77 -6.86 9.05 5.12
CA ILE A 77 -6.32 7.73 4.83
C ILE A 77 -6.33 7.40 3.33
N GLY A 78 -5.21 6.90 2.84
CA GLY A 78 -5.06 6.44 1.47
C GLY A 78 -4.67 4.97 1.36
N VAL A 79 -5.10 4.32 0.28
CA VAL A 79 -4.72 2.96 -0.10
C VAL A 79 -3.95 2.96 -1.41
N TRP A 80 -2.90 2.15 -1.51
CA TRP A 80 -2.17 1.91 -2.76
C TRP A 80 -2.37 0.49 -3.25
N ILE A 81 -3.10 0.35 -4.35
CA ILE A 81 -3.52 -0.93 -4.94
C ILE A 81 -2.53 -1.28 -6.05
N VAL A 82 -2.01 -2.50 -6.01
CA VAL A 82 -0.97 -2.97 -6.95
C VAL A 82 -1.38 -4.16 -7.82
N ASP A 83 -2.50 -4.84 -7.47
CA ASP A 83 -2.96 -6.07 -8.14
C ASP A 83 -4.07 -5.80 -9.19
N ASP A 84 -4.48 -4.55 -9.38
CA ASP A 84 -5.39 -4.20 -10.47
C ASP A 84 -4.65 -4.22 -11.82
N PRO A 85 -5.31 -4.59 -12.93
CA PRO A 85 -6.75 -4.81 -13.10
C PRO A 85 -7.23 -6.22 -12.75
N TYR A 86 -6.34 -7.13 -12.35
CA TYR A 86 -6.66 -8.54 -12.10
C TYR A 86 -7.71 -8.68 -10.99
N ASP A 87 -7.56 -7.95 -9.88
CA ASP A 87 -8.45 -8.02 -8.72
C ASP A 87 -9.40 -6.83 -8.55
N ILE A 88 -9.61 -6.02 -9.60
CA ILE A 88 -10.35 -4.75 -9.53
C ILE A 88 -11.74 -4.88 -8.87
N LYS A 89 -12.48 -5.95 -9.16
CA LYS A 89 -13.81 -6.19 -8.56
C LYS A 89 -13.74 -6.32 -7.04
N GLN A 90 -12.69 -6.99 -6.53
CA GLN A 90 -12.48 -7.17 -5.10
C GLN A 90 -11.95 -5.87 -4.49
N SER A 91 -10.99 -5.21 -5.17
CA SER A 91 -10.43 -3.92 -4.78
C SER A 91 -11.50 -2.85 -4.52
N MET A 92 -12.46 -2.70 -5.43
CA MET A 92 -13.55 -1.73 -5.31
C MET A 92 -14.42 -1.89 -4.06
N ARG A 93 -14.54 -3.12 -3.51
CA ARG A 93 -15.42 -3.38 -2.36
C ARG A 93 -14.96 -2.66 -1.11
N TYR A 94 -13.67 -2.36 -1.00
CA TYR A 94 -13.09 -1.65 0.15
C TYR A 94 -12.49 -0.29 -0.25
N ALA A 95 -11.94 -0.15 -1.46
CA ALA A 95 -11.17 1.03 -1.86
C ALA A 95 -11.97 2.35 -1.75
N PHE A 96 -13.28 2.34 -1.99
CA PHE A 96 -14.11 3.55 -1.92
C PHE A 96 -14.32 4.10 -0.50
N HIS A 97 -13.98 3.33 0.54
CA HIS A 97 -13.99 3.80 1.92
C HIS A 97 -12.82 4.74 2.25
N TYR A 98 -11.72 4.64 1.50
CA TYR A 98 -10.54 5.49 1.67
C TYR A 98 -10.77 6.91 1.14
N ASP A 99 -10.08 7.91 1.69
CA ASP A 99 -10.11 9.28 1.16
C ASP A 99 -9.38 9.36 -0.19
N PHE A 100 -8.28 8.60 -0.32
CA PHE A 100 -7.41 8.59 -1.49
C PHE A 100 -7.16 7.16 -1.99
N ILE A 101 -7.21 6.97 -3.30
CA ILE A 101 -6.90 5.68 -3.93
C ILE A 101 -5.73 5.90 -4.88
N PHE A 102 -4.64 5.16 -4.69
CA PHE A 102 -3.52 5.12 -5.59
C PHE A 102 -3.52 3.77 -6.31
N ASN A 103 -3.20 3.75 -7.59
CA ASN A 103 -3.13 2.51 -8.37
C ASN A 103 -1.89 2.49 -9.27
N THR A 104 -1.27 1.31 -9.41
CA THR A 104 -0.12 1.10 -10.31
C THR A 104 -0.51 0.87 -11.76
N GLU A 105 -1.79 0.61 -12.03
CA GLU A 105 -2.34 0.51 -13.39
C GLU A 105 -3.02 1.83 -13.78
N LEU A 106 -2.53 2.48 -14.84
CA LEU A 106 -3.06 3.76 -15.30
C LEU A 106 -4.47 3.61 -15.87
N ASN A 107 -4.73 2.50 -16.58
CA ASN A 107 -5.98 2.29 -17.31
C ASN A 107 -7.20 2.10 -16.40
N VAL A 108 -7.00 1.79 -15.11
CA VAL A 108 -8.10 1.65 -14.15
C VAL A 108 -8.44 2.96 -13.42
N ILE A 109 -7.58 3.98 -13.50
CA ILE A 109 -7.77 5.22 -12.72
C ILE A 109 -9.07 5.94 -13.09
N ASP A 110 -9.38 6.06 -14.38
CA ASP A 110 -10.62 6.71 -14.83
C ASP A 110 -11.86 5.95 -14.35
N TYR A 111 -11.74 4.65 -14.14
CA TYR A 111 -12.82 3.84 -13.60
C TYR A 111 -13.05 4.13 -12.11
N TYR A 112 -11.99 4.24 -11.31
CA TYR A 112 -12.10 4.65 -9.90
C TYR A 112 -12.59 6.11 -9.76
N LYS A 113 -12.10 7.03 -10.60
CA LYS A 113 -12.44 8.46 -10.55
C LYS A 113 -13.94 8.75 -10.68
N LYS A 114 -14.70 7.87 -11.33
CA LYS A 114 -16.17 7.97 -11.42
C LYS A 114 -16.85 7.95 -10.05
N ASN A 115 -16.29 7.25 -9.07
CA ASN A 115 -16.83 7.13 -7.72
C ASN A 115 -15.97 7.86 -6.67
N LYS A 116 -14.66 7.93 -6.90
CA LYS A 116 -13.70 8.59 -6.01
C LYS A 116 -12.79 9.50 -6.85
N PRO A 117 -13.11 10.79 -7.02
CA PRO A 117 -12.28 11.71 -7.81
C PRO A 117 -10.82 11.80 -7.32
N SER A 118 -10.61 11.57 -6.02
CA SER A 118 -9.30 11.43 -5.38
C SER A 118 -8.60 10.10 -5.68
N SER A 119 -8.64 9.67 -6.94
CA SER A 119 -7.96 8.48 -7.44
C SER A 119 -6.80 8.87 -8.36
N PHE A 120 -5.60 8.37 -8.06
CA PHE A 120 -4.35 8.80 -8.67
C PHE A 120 -3.53 7.62 -9.17
N TYR A 121 -2.89 7.80 -10.31
CA TYR A 121 -1.86 6.88 -10.77
C TYR A 121 -0.60 7.06 -9.93
N LEU A 122 -0.06 5.97 -9.38
CA LEU A 122 1.21 5.93 -8.68
C LEU A 122 2.00 4.71 -9.19
N PRO A 123 3.06 4.90 -10.00
CA PRO A 123 3.83 3.80 -10.57
C PRO A 123 4.42 2.92 -9.48
N LEU A 124 4.51 1.61 -9.73
CA LEU A 124 5.16 0.68 -8.80
C LEU A 124 6.64 1.08 -8.64
N GLY A 125 7.03 1.37 -7.40
CA GLY A 125 8.42 1.66 -7.05
C GLY A 125 9.26 0.38 -6.94
N THR A 126 10.55 0.47 -7.27
CA THR A 126 11.51 -0.59 -6.97
C THR A 126 12.29 -0.26 -5.70
N ASN A 127 12.48 -1.23 -4.81
CA ASN A 127 13.39 -1.10 -3.68
C ASN A 127 14.75 -1.67 -4.06
N GLU A 128 15.70 -0.80 -4.41
CA GLU A 128 17.05 -1.19 -4.82
C GLU A 128 17.80 -2.00 -3.75
N ASN A 129 17.45 -1.86 -2.46
CA ASN A 129 18.05 -2.65 -1.39
C ASN A 129 17.56 -4.11 -1.39
N THR A 130 16.31 -4.34 -1.81
CA THR A 130 15.72 -5.68 -1.92
C THR A 130 16.13 -6.36 -3.22
N PHE A 131 16.20 -5.59 -4.32
CA PHE A 131 16.49 -6.10 -5.66
C PHE A 131 17.93 -5.77 -6.11
N LYS A 132 18.93 -6.02 -5.26
CA LYS A 132 20.33 -5.93 -5.70
C LYS A 132 20.66 -7.07 -6.66
N LYS A 133 21.07 -6.74 -7.88
CA LYS A 133 21.70 -7.70 -8.78
C LYS A 133 23.05 -8.13 -8.19
N ASN A 134 23.15 -9.40 -7.78
CA ASN A 134 24.45 -10.03 -7.60
C ASN A 134 25.01 -10.31 -9.00
N PHE A 135 25.90 -9.45 -9.50
CA PHE A 135 26.57 -9.70 -10.78
C PHE A 135 27.52 -10.90 -10.62
N ASN A 136 27.11 -12.07 -11.11
CA ASN A 136 28.04 -13.13 -11.44
C ASN A 136 28.45 -12.93 -12.90
N ILE A 137 29.74 -12.70 -13.14
CA ILE A 137 30.31 -12.16 -14.39
C ILE A 137 30.25 -13.14 -15.58
N ASN A 138 29.59 -14.30 -15.41
CA ASN A 138 29.57 -15.40 -16.37
C ASN A 138 28.26 -15.60 -17.15
N TYR A 139 27.27 -14.71 -16.99
CA TYR A 139 25.98 -14.86 -17.69
C TYR A 139 25.90 -13.94 -18.92
N LYS A 140 25.84 -14.54 -20.12
CA LYS A 140 25.82 -13.83 -21.42
C LYS A 140 24.41 -13.47 -21.95
N SER A 141 23.34 -13.92 -21.30
CA SER A 141 21.96 -13.51 -21.59
C SER A 141 20.98 -14.19 -20.63
N ASP A 142 20.08 -13.44 -20.00
CA ASP A 142 18.99 -13.97 -19.17
C ASP A 142 17.63 -13.53 -19.76
N TYR A 143 16.87 -14.48 -20.31
CA TYR A 143 15.43 -14.30 -20.54
C TYR A 143 14.70 -14.89 -19.34
N LEU A 144 14.13 -14.03 -18.48
CA LEU A 144 13.31 -14.47 -17.36
C LEU A 144 11.87 -14.66 -17.85
N CYS A 145 11.42 -15.92 -17.93
CA CYS A 145 10.05 -16.27 -18.27
C CYS A 145 9.39 -16.89 -17.02
N TYR A 146 8.48 -16.17 -16.37
CA TYR A 146 7.67 -16.73 -15.29
C TYR A 146 6.48 -17.49 -15.88
N ARG A 147 6.34 -18.76 -15.51
CA ARG A 147 5.33 -19.72 -16.00
C ARG A 147 4.11 -19.70 -15.07
N TYR A 148 2.90 -19.61 -15.64
CA TYR A 148 1.64 -19.83 -14.92
C TYR A 148 1.40 -21.33 -14.70
N TRP A 149 0.92 -21.70 -13.52
CA TRP A 149 0.34 -23.03 -13.27
C TRP A 149 -1.13 -23.01 -13.70
N PHE A 150 -1.52 -24.08 -14.41
CA PHE A 150 -2.84 -24.32 -15.00
C PHE A 150 -3.96 -24.42 -13.97
#